data_AF-A0A816E0S4-F1
#
_entry.id   AF-A0A816E0S4-F1
#
_cell.length_a   1.000
_cell.length_b   1.000
_cell.length_c   1.000
_cell.angle_alpha   90.00
_cell.angle_beta   90.00
_cell.angle_gamma   90.00
#
_symmetry.space_group_name_H-M   'P 1'
#
loop_
_entity.id
_entity.type
_entity.pdbx_description
1 polymer ?
#
loop_
_entity_poly.entity_id
_entity_poly.type
_entity_poly.pdbx_seq_one_letter_code
_entity_poly.pdbx_strand_id
1 'polypeptide(L)'
;MLIDLPFRLYFFHENEVPFQNAFFCLFWTWSDAILTAVDLFIMAFASIERYIFVFRHILLRNHHRLLNQLPMVLCFAIPTIWYTVLIFGYPCQQTFSYFTFQCGTACYLTNTTAFNHVENIGFFMVPLFVIVVGNGILIFRVLMQKKNMKQRHRLSQWRNNFRMIGQLAFIGILYMSVYVPSCILLIFGNYVRRGRFLPWAADIRIRYFAHLKYLVIFGCPFVVLAGQKEMHQMLKNIFSRITRRQTARWRTNVQPLTLLNTQNRRENEQKNTIKD
;
A
#
# COMPACT_ATOMS: atom_id res chain seq x y z
N MET A 1 -0.19 5.84 6.11
CA MET A 1 -1.39 6.32 5.41
C MET A 1 -2.69 5.59 5.79
N LEU A 2 -2.73 4.55 6.65
CA LEU A 2 -4.03 4.01 7.11
C LEU A 2 -4.57 4.76 8.34
N ILE A 3 -3.67 5.36 9.12
CA ILE A 3 -3.97 6.06 10.37
C ILE A 3 -4.80 7.33 10.11
N ASP A 4 -4.64 7.97 8.95
CA ASP A 4 -5.36 9.21 8.63
C ASP A 4 -6.73 8.98 7.98
N LEU A 5 -7.00 7.77 7.48
CA LEU A 5 -8.28 7.42 6.85
C LEU A 5 -9.51 7.72 7.72
N PRO A 6 -9.58 7.34 9.02
CA PRO A 6 -10.73 7.68 9.85
C PRO A 6 -10.94 9.19 9.98
N PHE A 7 -9.86 9.98 10.09
CA PHE A 7 -9.95 11.44 10.18
C PHE A 7 -10.46 12.06 8.87
N ARG A 8 -10.06 11.52 7.72
CA ARG A 8 -10.59 11.95 6.42
C ARG A 8 -12.07 11.60 6.24
N LEU A 9 -12.46 10.38 6.62
CA LEU A 9 -13.87 9.96 6.54
C LEU A 9 -14.76 10.81 7.44
N TYR A 10 -14.29 11.13 8.64
CA TYR A 10 -14.97 12.06 9.54
C TYR A 10 -15.10 13.45 8.91
N PHE A 11 -14.01 14.00 8.37
CA PHE A 11 -14.04 15.30 7.69
C PHE A 11 -15.02 15.34 6.51
N PHE A 12 -15.14 14.25 5.75
CA PHE A 12 -16.12 14.17 4.66
C PHE A 12 -17.57 14.06 5.13
N HIS A 13 -17.80 13.53 6.32
CA HIS A 13 -19.12 13.43 6.91
C HIS A 13 -19.57 14.79 7.48
N GLU A 14 -18.71 15.42 8.28
CA GLU A 14 -19.07 16.63 9.05
C GLU A 14 -18.65 17.96 8.37
N ASN A 15 -17.77 17.91 7.37
CA ASN A 15 -17.08 19.08 6.78
C ASN A 15 -16.24 19.90 7.79
N GLU A 16 -15.87 19.28 8.92
CA GLU A 16 -14.99 19.85 9.93
C GLU A 16 -13.98 18.82 10.44
N VAL A 17 -12.87 19.30 10.99
CA VAL A 17 -11.87 18.43 11.62
C VAL A 17 -12.36 17.93 13.00
N PRO A 18 -12.04 16.67 13.39
CA PRO A 18 -12.58 16.08 14.61
C PRO A 18 -12.13 16.79 15.90
N PHE A 19 -10.95 17.41 15.87
CA PHE A 19 -10.44 18.20 16.99
C PHE A 19 -9.96 19.55 16.47
N GLN A 20 -10.64 20.61 16.87
CA GLN A 20 -10.30 22.01 16.52
C GLN A 20 -9.12 22.52 17.36
N ASN A 21 -8.00 21.81 17.31
CA ASN A 21 -6.77 22.13 18.06
C ASN A 21 -5.60 22.23 17.08
N ALA A 22 -4.82 23.31 17.21
CA ALA A 22 -3.59 23.52 16.44
C ALA A 22 -2.62 22.33 16.52
N PHE A 23 -2.48 21.73 17.70
CA PHE A 23 -1.60 20.57 17.88
C PHE A 23 -2.06 19.36 17.04
N PHE A 24 -3.37 19.11 17.00
CA PHE A 24 -3.94 18.03 16.19
C PHE A 24 -3.68 18.26 14.70
N CYS A 25 -3.88 19.49 14.21
CA CYS A 25 -3.61 19.86 12.83
C CYS A 25 -2.13 19.67 12.46
N LEU A 26 -1.20 20.15 13.29
CA LEU A 26 0.24 19.96 13.07
C LEU A 26 0.61 18.49 13.03
N PHE A 27 0.13 17.71 14.00
CA PHE A 27 0.39 16.28 14.08
C PHE A 27 -0.18 15.52 12.88
N TRP A 28 -1.38 15.89 12.42
CA TRP A 28 -2.01 15.26 11.27
C TRP A 28 -1.25 15.55 9.98
N THR A 29 -0.92 16.82 9.71
CA THR A 29 -0.13 17.21 8.54
C THR A 29 1.27 16.58 8.57
N TRP A 30 1.93 16.57 9.73
CA TRP A 30 3.22 15.92 9.94
C TRP A 30 3.18 14.41 9.67
N SER A 31 2.19 13.71 10.24
CA SER A 31 2.02 12.28 10.04
C SER A 31 1.72 11.94 8.59
N ASP A 32 0.86 12.70 7.92
CA ASP A 32 0.53 12.44 6.51
C ASP A 32 1.72 12.68 5.59
N ALA A 33 2.47 13.76 5.81
CA ALA A 33 3.66 14.10 5.04
C ALA A 33 4.75 13.04 5.18
N ILE A 34 5.09 12.64 6.41
CA ILE A 34 6.10 11.60 6.66
C ILE A 34 5.66 10.28 6.05
N LEU A 35 4.43 9.82 6.32
CA LEU A 35 3.98 8.53 5.80
C LEU A 35 3.95 8.51 4.27
N THR A 36 3.62 9.64 3.64
CA THR A 36 3.59 9.74 2.18
C THR A 36 4.99 9.71 1.59
N ALA A 37 5.93 10.47 2.15
CA ALA A 37 7.31 10.45 1.69
C ALA A 37 7.96 9.09 1.93
N VAL A 38 7.88 8.54 3.15
CA VAL A 38 8.47 7.24 3.51
C VAL A 38 7.98 6.13 2.58
N ASP A 39 6.69 6.10 2.26
CA ASP A 39 6.11 5.12 1.33
C ASP A 39 6.75 5.21 -0.08
N LEU A 40 6.87 6.42 -0.63
CA LEU A 40 7.52 6.65 -1.93
C LEU A 40 9.01 6.26 -1.90
N PHE A 41 9.73 6.60 -0.84
CA PHE A 41 11.14 6.25 -0.69
C PHE A 41 11.35 4.74 -0.55
N ILE A 42 10.52 4.06 0.25
CA ILE A 42 10.55 2.59 0.38
C ILE A 42 10.28 1.93 -0.97
N MET A 43 9.30 2.43 -1.73
CA MET A 43 8.99 1.90 -3.05
C MET A 43 10.11 2.11 -4.07
N ALA A 44 10.72 3.31 -4.09
CA ALA A 44 11.88 3.60 -4.92
C ALA A 44 13.05 2.69 -4.57
N PHE A 45 13.33 2.52 -3.28
CA PHE A 45 14.38 1.62 -2.81
C PHE A 45 14.08 0.15 -3.15
N ALA A 46 12.85 -0.31 -2.97
CA ALA A 46 12.44 -1.67 -3.34
C ALA A 46 12.64 -1.95 -4.84
N SER A 47 12.42 -0.95 -5.71
CA SER A 47 12.75 -1.06 -7.14
C SER A 47 14.26 -1.20 -7.38
N ILE A 48 15.10 -0.45 -6.66
CA ILE A 48 16.57 -0.57 -6.72
C ILE A 48 17.06 -1.92 -6.18
N GLU A 49 16.57 -2.35 -5.03
CA GLU A 49 16.94 -3.61 -4.39
C GLU A 49 16.65 -4.79 -5.33
N ARG A 50 15.45 -4.81 -5.94
CA ARG A 50 15.08 -5.85 -6.91
C ARG A 50 15.94 -5.81 -8.16
N TYR A 51 16.31 -4.62 -8.62
CA TYR A 51 17.30 -4.50 -9.70
C TYR A 51 18.62 -5.17 -9.29
N ILE A 52 19.20 -4.80 -8.14
CA ILE A 52 20.46 -5.38 -7.64
C ILE A 52 20.35 -6.91 -7.48
N PHE A 53 19.24 -7.41 -6.93
CA PHE A 53 18.97 -8.83 -6.75
C PHE A 53 19.08 -9.62 -8.05
N VAL A 54 18.54 -9.06 -9.15
CA VAL A 54 18.54 -9.72 -10.47
C VAL A 54 19.94 -9.74 -11.10
N PHE A 55 20.77 -8.71 -10.87
CA PHE A 55 22.09 -8.59 -11.52
C PHE A 55 23.26 -9.15 -10.72
N ARG A 56 23.22 -9.08 -9.38
CA ARG A 56 24.37 -9.36 -8.52
C ARG A 56 24.01 -10.20 -7.31
N HIS A 57 23.53 -11.42 -7.56
CA HIS A 57 23.19 -12.39 -6.51
C HIS A 57 24.35 -12.66 -5.52
N ILE A 58 25.61 -12.64 -5.99
CA ILE A 58 26.80 -12.88 -5.14
C ILE A 58 27.03 -11.74 -4.15
N LEU A 59 26.88 -10.49 -4.58
CA LEU A 59 27.05 -9.31 -3.72
C LEU A 59 26.03 -9.31 -2.58
N LEU A 60 24.78 -9.65 -2.92
CA LEU A 60 23.69 -9.71 -1.96
C LEU A 60 23.95 -10.76 -0.88
N ARG A 61 24.48 -11.93 -1.23
CA ARG A 61 24.74 -13.01 -0.27
C ARG A 61 25.72 -12.59 0.84
N ASN A 62 26.76 -11.82 0.51
CA ASN A 62 27.75 -11.37 1.49
C ASN A 62 27.29 -10.18 2.32
N HIS A 63 26.47 -9.27 1.77
CA HIS A 63 26.12 -7.99 2.43
C HIS A 63 24.61 -7.79 2.63
N HIS A 64 23.82 -8.85 2.61
CA HIS A 64 22.34 -8.79 2.67
C HIS A 64 21.81 -7.92 3.81
N ARG A 65 22.38 -8.05 5.01
CA ARG A 65 21.93 -7.30 6.20
C ARG A 65 22.10 -5.79 6.01
N LEU A 66 23.29 -5.38 5.58
CA LEU A 66 23.61 -3.95 5.38
C LEU A 66 22.79 -3.36 4.23
N LEU A 67 22.68 -4.07 3.11
CA LEU A 67 21.96 -3.59 1.93
C LEU A 67 20.45 -3.46 2.15
N ASN A 68 19.86 -4.25 3.05
CA ASN A 68 18.43 -4.17 3.35
C ASN A 68 18.13 -3.20 4.53
N GLN A 69 18.90 -3.26 5.60
CA GLN A 69 18.61 -2.47 6.81
C GLN A 69 18.96 -0.99 6.66
N LEU A 70 20.13 -0.68 6.08
CA LEU A 70 20.61 0.70 5.99
C LEU A 70 19.64 1.59 5.20
N PRO A 71 19.16 1.19 4.00
CA PRO A 71 18.29 2.05 3.21
C PRO A 71 16.90 2.19 3.84
N MET A 72 16.38 1.15 4.49
CA MET A 72 15.11 1.24 5.22
C MET A 72 15.18 2.28 6.35
N VAL A 73 16.28 2.31 7.11
CA VAL A 73 16.51 3.33 8.15
C VAL A 73 16.64 4.72 7.54
N LEU A 74 17.38 4.88 6.44
CA LEU A 74 17.55 6.17 5.77
C LEU A 74 16.23 6.69 5.16
N CYS A 75 15.47 5.83 4.49
CA CYS A 75 14.15 6.16 3.92
C CYS A 75 13.16 6.62 4.99
N PHE A 76 13.31 6.16 6.24
CA PHE A 76 12.48 6.60 7.36
C PHE A 76 13.03 7.87 8.03
N ALA A 77 14.32 7.89 8.34
CA ALA A 77 14.95 8.96 9.11
C ALA A 77 14.96 10.29 8.34
N ILE A 78 15.27 10.28 7.04
CA ILE A 78 15.42 11.50 6.24
C ILE A 78 14.10 12.30 6.18
N PRO A 79 12.96 11.71 5.73
CA PRO A 79 11.69 12.44 5.73
C PRO A 79 11.24 12.84 7.14
N THR A 80 11.44 11.97 8.13
CA THR A 80 11.03 12.26 9.51
C THR A 80 11.74 13.48 10.06
N ILE A 81 13.06 13.56 9.93
CA ILE A 81 13.84 14.73 10.40
C ILE A 81 13.43 15.98 9.62
N TRP A 82 13.35 15.89 8.29
CA TRP A 82 12.99 17.01 7.43
C TRP A 82 11.64 17.63 7.79
N TYR A 83 10.57 16.82 7.81
CA TYR A 83 9.22 17.32 8.11
C TYR A 83 9.06 17.74 9.58
N THR A 84 9.77 17.12 10.52
CA THR A 84 9.76 17.56 11.93
C THR A 84 10.34 18.96 12.08
N VAL A 85 11.49 19.23 11.45
CA VAL A 85 12.13 20.55 11.50
C VAL A 85 11.27 21.60 10.82
N LEU A 86 10.70 21.31 9.64
CA LEU A 86 9.90 22.30 8.91
C LEU A 86 8.54 22.59 9.55
N ILE A 87 7.89 21.59 10.16
CA ILE A 87 6.55 21.78 10.72
C ILE A 87 6.62 22.37 12.13
N PHE A 88 7.56 21.92 12.97
CA PHE A 88 7.64 22.36 14.37
C PHE A 88 8.72 23.41 14.63
N GLY A 89 9.76 23.47 13.80
CA GLY A 89 10.92 24.35 14.01
C GLY A 89 10.97 25.60 13.13
N TYR A 90 10.21 25.66 12.02
CA TYR A 90 10.26 26.81 11.12
C TYR A 90 9.49 28.00 11.69
N PRO A 91 10.12 29.18 11.86
CA PRO A 91 9.50 30.32 12.51
C PRO A 91 8.55 31.03 11.56
N CYS A 92 7.34 30.50 11.40
CA CYS A 92 6.30 31.15 10.63
C CYS A 92 4.93 31.01 11.30
N GLN A 93 4.08 32.02 11.12
CA GLN A 93 2.77 32.07 11.77
C GLN A 93 1.80 31.17 11.02
N GLN A 94 1.61 29.95 11.54
CA GLN A 94 0.67 28.99 10.99
C GLN A 94 -0.78 29.44 11.27
N THR A 95 -1.57 29.64 10.22
CA THR A 95 -3.01 29.82 10.31
C THR A 95 -3.70 28.49 10.01
N PHE A 96 -4.60 28.06 10.89
CA PHE A 96 -5.37 26.83 10.72
C PHE A 96 -6.80 27.18 10.35
N SER A 97 -7.33 26.50 9.35
CA SER A 97 -8.75 26.56 9.01
C SER A 97 -9.39 25.19 9.21
N TYR A 98 -10.14 25.06 10.31
CA TYR A 98 -10.76 23.80 10.73
C TYR A 98 -11.86 23.27 9.79
N PHE A 99 -12.31 24.10 8.85
CA PHE A 99 -13.26 23.74 7.79
C PHE A 99 -12.58 23.41 6.46
N THR A 100 -11.24 23.36 6.47
CA THR A 100 -10.45 22.96 5.30
C THR A 100 -9.76 21.64 5.56
N PHE A 101 -9.61 20.87 4.48
CA PHE A 101 -8.96 19.58 4.53
C PHE A 101 -7.52 19.72 5.10
N GLN A 102 -7.17 18.86 6.07
CA GLN A 102 -5.87 18.92 6.79
C GLN A 102 -5.57 20.27 7.46
N CYS A 103 -6.61 21.00 7.86
CA CYS A 103 -6.51 22.32 8.47
C CYS A 103 -5.84 23.38 7.58
N GLY A 104 -5.71 23.13 6.28
CA GLY A 104 -5.09 24.02 5.30
C GLY A 104 -3.69 23.60 4.88
N THR A 105 -2.96 24.55 4.28
CA THR A 105 -1.59 24.33 3.80
C THR A 105 -0.59 24.65 4.90
N ALA A 106 0.48 23.85 5.03
CA ALA A 106 1.57 24.15 5.94
C ALA A 106 2.24 25.48 5.55
N CYS A 107 2.52 26.32 6.54
CA CYS A 107 2.99 27.69 6.34
C CYS A 107 4.39 27.75 5.70
N TYR A 108 5.27 26.76 5.93
CA TYR A 108 6.57 26.73 5.26
C TYR A 108 6.45 26.61 3.73
N LEU A 109 5.36 26.00 3.21
CA LEU A 109 5.11 25.85 1.78
C LEU A 109 4.68 27.16 1.12
N THR A 110 3.98 28.03 1.86
CA THR A 110 3.50 29.32 1.35
C THR A 110 4.57 30.41 1.51
N ASN A 111 5.35 30.37 2.59
CA ASN A 111 6.33 31.40 2.91
C ASN A 111 7.59 31.29 2.02
N THR A 112 7.97 30.09 1.58
CA THR A 112 9.25 29.90 0.86
C THR A 112 9.11 28.92 -0.29
N THR A 113 9.23 29.44 -1.51
CA THR A 113 9.17 28.64 -2.75
C THR A 113 10.25 27.57 -2.81
N ALA A 114 11.42 27.81 -2.21
CA ALA A 114 12.52 26.84 -2.17
C ALA A 114 12.11 25.53 -1.47
N PHE A 115 11.44 25.59 -0.31
CA PHE A 115 10.99 24.38 0.38
C PHE A 115 9.95 23.62 -0.42
N ASN A 116 9.02 24.34 -1.06
CA ASN A 116 8.07 23.73 -1.97
C ASN A 116 8.78 23.01 -3.14
N HIS A 117 9.85 23.58 -3.72
CA HIS A 117 10.62 22.91 -4.76
C HIS A 117 11.39 21.70 -4.25
N VAL A 118 12.03 21.79 -3.08
CA VAL A 118 12.75 20.66 -2.46
C VAL A 118 11.80 19.51 -2.16
N GLU A 119 10.62 19.80 -1.61
CA GLU A 119 9.59 18.80 -1.35
C GLU A 119 9.13 18.14 -2.66
N ASN A 120 8.65 18.93 -3.62
CA ASN A 120 8.11 18.39 -4.87
C ASN A 120 9.17 17.64 -5.69
N ILE A 121 10.38 18.17 -5.80
CA ILE A 121 11.42 17.55 -6.62
C ILE A 121 12.08 16.41 -5.85
N GLY A 122 12.57 16.68 -4.65
CA GLY A 122 13.37 15.76 -3.87
C GLY A 122 12.57 14.62 -3.24
N PHE A 123 11.41 14.90 -2.66
CA PHE A 123 10.62 13.90 -1.94
C PHE A 123 9.56 13.21 -2.81
N PHE A 124 9.13 13.84 -3.91
CA PHE A 124 8.13 13.27 -4.82
C PHE A 124 8.71 12.85 -6.18
N MET A 125 9.23 13.79 -6.98
CA MET A 125 9.64 13.51 -8.36
C MET A 125 10.82 12.55 -8.46
N VAL A 126 11.85 12.71 -7.61
CA VAL A 126 13.04 11.85 -7.65
C VAL A 126 12.72 10.40 -7.31
N PRO A 127 12.03 10.08 -6.18
CA PRO A 127 11.61 8.70 -5.91
C PRO A 127 10.72 8.15 -7.02
N LEU A 128 9.76 8.94 -7.53
CA LEU A 128 8.89 8.52 -8.61
C LEU A 128 9.66 8.17 -9.89
N PHE A 129 10.63 9.01 -10.27
CA PHE A 129 11.49 8.77 -11.42
C PHE A 129 12.31 7.48 -11.24
N VAL A 130 12.87 7.25 -10.05
CA VAL A 130 13.59 6.01 -9.72
C VAL A 130 12.69 4.78 -9.85
N ILE A 131 11.45 4.86 -9.37
CA ILE A 131 10.45 3.77 -9.51
C ILE A 131 10.22 3.46 -11.00
N VAL A 132 9.98 4.48 -11.81
CA VAL A 132 9.68 4.33 -13.25
C VAL A 132 10.85 3.73 -14.01
N VAL A 133 12.03 4.34 -13.87
CA VAL A 133 13.24 3.92 -14.57
C VAL A 133 13.66 2.53 -14.09
N GLY A 134 13.66 2.30 -12.77
CA GLY A 134 13.99 1.00 -12.17
C GLY A 134 13.07 -0.11 -12.69
N ASN A 135 11.76 0.11 -12.67
CA ASN A 135 10.78 -0.87 -13.17
C ASN A 135 10.90 -1.07 -14.69
N GLY A 136 11.10 0.00 -15.46
CA GLY A 136 11.26 -0.05 -16.91
C GLY A 136 12.49 -0.85 -17.33
N ILE A 137 13.65 -0.58 -16.72
CA ILE A 137 14.89 -1.32 -16.98
C ILE A 137 14.71 -2.81 -16.62
N LEU A 138 14.06 -3.08 -15.50
CA LEU A 138 13.84 -4.44 -15.02
C LEU A 138 12.94 -5.23 -15.97
N ILE A 139 11.84 -4.63 -16.47
CA ILE A 139 10.97 -5.24 -17.48
C ILE A 139 11.74 -5.51 -18.77
N PHE A 140 12.43 -4.49 -19.29
CA PHE A 140 13.21 -4.58 -20.53
C PHE A 140 14.21 -5.74 -20.49
N ARG A 141 14.93 -5.87 -19.37
CA ARG A 141 15.93 -6.93 -19.18
C ARG A 141 15.33 -8.32 -19.13
N VAL A 142 14.19 -8.47 -18.48
CA VAL A 142 13.50 -9.77 -18.41
C VAL A 142 12.92 -10.19 -19.76
N LEU A 143 12.52 -9.22 -20.59
CA LEU A 143 12.16 -9.46 -21.98
C LEU A 143 13.38 -9.89 -22.81
N MET A 144 14.54 -9.27 -22.63
CA MET A 144 15.78 -9.70 -23.31
C MET A 144 16.23 -11.10 -22.88
N GLN A 145 16.20 -11.39 -21.57
CA GLN A 145 16.59 -12.70 -21.03
C GLN A 145 15.67 -13.84 -21.46
N LYS A 146 14.43 -13.54 -21.90
CA LYS A 146 13.49 -14.54 -22.44
C LYS A 146 14.11 -15.36 -23.58
N LYS A 147 14.91 -14.73 -24.45
CA LYS A 147 15.52 -15.42 -25.60
C LYS A 147 16.57 -16.46 -25.18
N ASN A 148 17.34 -16.19 -24.12
CA ASN A 148 18.46 -17.03 -23.69
C ASN A 148 18.05 -18.13 -22.68
N MET A 149 16.82 -18.06 -22.13
CA MET A 149 16.33 -18.96 -21.07
C MET A 149 15.48 -20.14 -21.59
N LYS A 150 15.51 -20.44 -22.90
CA LYS A 150 14.71 -21.53 -23.54
C LYS A 150 15.01 -22.95 -23.02
N GLN A 151 16.02 -23.16 -22.17
CA GLN A 151 16.30 -24.46 -21.55
C GLN A 151 15.23 -24.83 -20.50
N ARG A 152 14.72 -26.07 -20.58
CA ARG A 152 13.53 -26.60 -19.87
C ARG A 152 13.51 -26.37 -18.37
N HIS A 153 14.67 -26.48 -17.69
CA HIS A 153 14.77 -26.29 -16.24
C HIS A 153 14.66 -24.81 -15.81
N ARG A 154 15.09 -23.87 -16.65
CA ARG A 154 15.08 -22.42 -16.33
C ARG A 154 13.71 -21.76 -16.58
N LEU A 155 12.81 -22.41 -17.32
CA LEU A 155 11.46 -21.91 -17.60
C LEU A 155 10.61 -21.76 -16.33
N SER A 156 10.72 -22.66 -15.36
CA SER A 156 9.96 -22.57 -14.10
C SER A 156 10.39 -21.34 -13.28
N GLN A 157 11.71 -21.16 -13.12
CA GLN A 157 12.28 -20.00 -12.43
C GLN A 157 11.95 -18.69 -13.16
N TRP A 158 12.00 -18.68 -14.50
CA TRP A 158 11.61 -17.53 -15.30
C TRP A 158 10.13 -17.14 -15.08
N ARG A 159 9.20 -18.10 -15.05
CA ARG A 159 7.78 -17.82 -14.77
C ARG A 159 7.57 -17.25 -13.37
N ASN A 160 8.34 -17.71 -12.38
CA ASN A 160 8.27 -17.15 -11.01
C ASN A 160 8.77 -15.71 -10.98
N ASN A 161 9.94 -15.45 -11.58
CA ASN A 161 10.51 -14.11 -11.66
C ASN A 161 9.57 -13.17 -12.42
N PHE A 162 9.01 -13.59 -13.56
CA PHE A 162 8.09 -12.78 -14.36
C PHE A 162 6.84 -12.37 -13.58
N ARG A 163 6.29 -13.26 -12.72
CA ARG A 163 5.16 -12.92 -11.86
C ARG A 163 5.52 -11.85 -10.83
N MET A 164 6.65 -12.00 -10.14
CA MET A 164 7.13 -11.02 -9.16
C MET A 164 7.38 -9.64 -9.81
N ILE A 165 7.88 -9.65 -11.04
CA ILE A 165 8.12 -8.45 -11.83
C ILE A 165 6.81 -7.81 -12.26
N GLY A 166 5.85 -8.63 -12.71
CA GLY A 166 4.51 -8.17 -13.05
C GLY A 166 3.82 -7.50 -11.86
N GLN A 167 3.98 -8.03 -10.64
CA GLN A 167 3.48 -7.37 -9.43
C GLN A 167 4.10 -5.98 -9.24
N LEU A 168 5.42 -5.88 -9.34
CA LEU A 168 6.13 -4.60 -9.17
C LEU A 168 5.73 -3.58 -10.24
N ALA A 169 5.64 -4.04 -11.48
CA ALA A 169 5.22 -3.22 -12.62
C ALA A 169 3.80 -2.69 -12.41
N PHE A 170 2.89 -3.55 -11.97
CA PHE A 170 1.52 -3.15 -11.67
C PHE A 170 1.45 -2.15 -10.52
N ILE A 171 2.19 -2.39 -9.43
CA ILE A 171 2.30 -1.42 -8.33
C ILE A 171 2.87 -0.11 -8.87
N GLY A 172 3.95 -0.14 -9.65
CA GLY A 172 4.55 1.04 -10.26
C GLY A 172 3.56 1.82 -11.15
N ILE A 173 2.73 1.12 -11.93
CA ILE A 173 1.66 1.75 -12.74
C ILE A 173 0.62 2.42 -11.84
N LEU A 174 0.22 1.78 -10.73
CA LEU A 174 -0.69 2.39 -9.76
C LEU A 174 -0.09 3.65 -9.11
N TYR A 175 1.19 3.62 -8.72
CA TYR A 175 1.86 4.83 -8.22
C TYR A 175 1.88 5.92 -9.30
N MET A 176 2.21 5.57 -10.54
CA MET A 176 2.25 6.53 -11.64
C MET A 176 0.89 7.15 -11.93
N SER A 177 -0.19 6.37 -11.92
CA SER A 177 -1.54 6.90 -12.18
C SER A 177 -2.01 7.88 -11.10
N VAL A 178 -1.51 7.75 -9.87
CA VAL A 178 -1.84 8.67 -8.76
C VAL A 178 -0.94 9.89 -8.76
N TYR A 179 0.37 9.70 -8.81
CA TYR A 179 1.33 10.78 -8.54
C TYR A 179 1.66 11.62 -9.78
N VAL A 180 1.67 11.04 -10.99
CA VAL A 180 1.99 11.79 -12.21
C VAL A 180 0.98 12.90 -12.49
N PRO A 181 -0.34 12.67 -12.43
CA PRO A 181 -1.29 13.77 -12.65
C PRO A 181 -1.16 14.89 -11.62
N SER A 182 -0.90 14.56 -10.35
CA SER A 182 -0.65 15.54 -9.30
C SER A 182 0.60 16.38 -9.60
N CYS A 183 1.66 15.73 -10.08
CA CYS A 183 2.90 16.38 -10.51
C CYS A 183 2.68 17.30 -11.71
N ILE A 184 1.91 16.86 -12.71
CA ILE A 184 1.56 17.66 -13.89
C ILE A 184 0.77 18.90 -13.49
N LEU A 185 -0.26 18.76 -12.63
CA LEU A 185 -1.04 19.88 -12.13
C LEU A 185 -0.17 20.91 -11.40
N LEU A 186 0.83 20.45 -10.65
CA LEU A 186 1.73 21.31 -9.91
C LEU A 186 2.69 22.07 -10.84
N ILE A 187 3.32 21.40 -11.80
CA ILE A 187 4.18 22.04 -12.79
C ILE A 187 3.39 23.04 -13.62
N PHE A 188 2.24 22.63 -14.14
CA PHE A 188 1.42 23.46 -15.00
C PHE A 188 0.79 24.63 -14.24
N GLY A 189 0.39 24.42 -12.99
CA GLY A 189 -0.10 25.49 -12.10
C GLY A 189 0.93 26.57 -11.83
N ASN A 190 2.20 26.17 -11.66
CA ASN A 190 3.31 27.11 -11.47
C ASN A 190 3.66 27.88 -12.77
N TYR A 191 3.55 27.23 -13.93
CA TYR A 191 3.91 27.84 -15.22
C TYR A 191 2.80 28.75 -15.76
N VAL A 192 1.54 28.32 -15.69
CA VAL A 192 0.38 29.02 -16.26
C VAL A 192 -0.26 29.94 -15.21
N ARG A 193 0.54 30.89 -14.69
CA ARG A 193 0.21 31.87 -13.63
C ARG A 193 -1.02 32.79 -13.88
N ARG A 194 -1.92 32.47 -14.81
CA ARG A 194 -3.22 33.13 -14.96
C ARG A 194 -4.09 32.82 -13.74
N GLY A 195 -4.46 33.87 -13.00
CA GLY A 195 -4.98 33.81 -11.63
C GLY A 195 -6.21 32.94 -11.33
N ARG A 196 -6.90 32.39 -12.34
CA ARG A 196 -8.01 31.44 -12.15
C ARG A 196 -7.59 29.97 -12.14
N PHE A 197 -6.45 29.62 -12.75
CA PHE A 197 -6.07 28.21 -12.91
C PHE A 197 -5.46 27.61 -11.64
N LEU A 198 -4.60 28.36 -10.94
CA LEU A 198 -3.91 27.88 -9.74
C LEU A 198 -4.86 27.43 -8.61
N PRO A 199 -5.88 28.22 -8.18
CA PRO A 199 -6.79 27.78 -7.12
C PRO A 199 -7.62 26.57 -7.54
N TRP A 200 -8.05 26.51 -8.82
CA TRP A 200 -8.76 25.35 -9.37
C TRP A 200 -7.89 24.08 -9.38
N ALA A 201 -6.64 24.18 -9.81
CA ALA A 201 -5.71 23.05 -9.82
C ALA A 201 -5.39 22.56 -8.41
N ALA A 202 -5.23 23.47 -7.45
CA ALA A 202 -5.03 23.14 -6.05
C ALA A 202 -6.25 22.41 -5.46
N ASP A 203 -7.46 22.89 -5.74
CA ASP A 203 -8.72 22.28 -5.29
C ASP A 203 -8.90 20.88 -5.87
N ILE A 204 -8.68 20.69 -7.18
CA ILE A 204 -8.74 19.36 -7.81
C ILE A 204 -7.70 18.41 -7.22
N ARG A 205 -6.46 18.89 -7.03
CA ARG A 205 -5.38 18.10 -6.45
C ARG A 205 -5.77 17.57 -5.07
N ILE A 206 -6.34 18.44 -4.23
CA ILE A 206 -6.74 18.08 -2.87
C ILE A 206 -7.96 17.15 -2.89
N ARG A 207 -9.01 17.48 -3.66
CA ARG A 207 -10.28 16.71 -3.65
C ARG A 207 -10.23 15.35 -4.32
N TYR A 208 -9.39 15.19 -5.36
CA TYR A 208 -9.36 13.95 -6.13
C TYR A 208 -8.04 13.20 -5.90
N PHE A 209 -6.91 13.84 -6.21
CA PHE A 209 -5.61 13.15 -6.23
C PHE A 209 -5.10 12.77 -4.83
N ALA A 210 -5.39 13.58 -3.80
CA ALA A 210 -5.03 13.24 -2.43
C ALA A 210 -5.72 11.97 -1.91
N HIS A 211 -6.85 11.57 -2.51
CA HIS A 211 -7.60 10.37 -2.13
C HIS A 211 -7.24 9.16 -3.00
N LEU A 212 -6.79 9.38 -4.24
CA LEU A 212 -6.37 8.28 -5.11
C LEU A 212 -5.19 7.48 -4.54
N LYS A 213 -4.37 8.06 -3.65
CA LYS A 213 -3.31 7.32 -2.94
C LYS A 213 -3.83 6.13 -2.12
N TYR A 214 -5.09 6.18 -1.65
CA TYR A 214 -5.71 5.05 -0.96
C TYR A 214 -5.91 3.83 -1.86
N LEU A 215 -6.14 4.04 -3.17
CA LEU A 215 -6.23 2.94 -4.12
C LEU A 215 -4.93 2.13 -4.17
N VAL A 216 -3.79 2.79 -4.00
CA VAL A 216 -2.48 2.11 -3.93
C VAL A 216 -2.41 1.24 -2.69
N ILE A 217 -2.75 1.79 -1.51
CA ILE A 217 -2.71 1.07 -0.24
C ILE A 217 -3.63 -0.15 -0.25
N PHE A 218 -4.88 0.04 -0.71
CA PHE A 218 -5.85 -1.06 -0.78
C PHE A 218 -5.51 -2.04 -1.90
N GLY A 219 -4.96 -1.57 -3.03
CA GLY A 219 -4.58 -2.42 -4.17
C GLY A 219 -3.35 -3.29 -3.91
N CYS A 220 -2.33 -2.76 -3.22
CA CYS A 220 -1.07 -3.45 -2.93
C CYS A 220 -1.24 -4.87 -2.35
N PRO A 221 -2.01 -5.12 -1.28
CA PRO A 221 -2.16 -6.47 -0.72
C PRO A 221 -2.77 -7.45 -1.74
N PHE A 222 -3.74 -7.03 -2.56
CA PHE A 222 -4.31 -7.89 -3.59
C PHE A 222 -3.28 -8.25 -4.67
N VAL A 223 -2.45 -7.29 -5.05
CA VAL A 223 -1.39 -7.51 -6.05
C VAL A 223 -0.32 -8.45 -5.50
N VAL A 224 0.08 -8.28 -4.23
CA VAL A 224 1.03 -9.15 -3.55
C VAL A 224 0.48 -10.57 -3.41
N LEU A 225 -0.79 -10.70 -3.00
CA LEU A 225 -1.47 -12.00 -2.92
C LEU A 225 -1.52 -12.69 -4.28
N ALA A 226 -1.87 -11.96 -5.35
CA ALA A 226 -2.05 -12.53 -6.69
C ALA A 226 -0.77 -13.14 -7.31
N GLY A 227 0.42 -12.69 -6.92
CA GLY A 227 1.68 -13.18 -7.50
C GLY A 227 2.51 -14.08 -6.60
N GLN A 228 2.23 -14.17 -5.30
CA GLN A 228 2.92 -15.11 -4.41
C GLN A 228 2.24 -16.49 -4.40
N LYS A 229 2.86 -17.47 -5.08
CA LYS A 229 2.36 -18.86 -5.14
C LYS A 229 2.22 -19.50 -3.75
N GLU A 230 3.16 -19.20 -2.84
CA GLU A 230 3.18 -19.73 -1.49
C GLU A 230 1.95 -19.29 -0.70
N MET A 231 1.58 -18.00 -0.79
CA MET A 231 0.37 -17.46 -0.18
C MET A 231 -0.89 -18.13 -0.75
N HIS A 232 -0.96 -18.32 -2.07
CA HIS A 232 -2.06 -19.06 -2.69
C HIS A 232 -2.16 -20.51 -2.18
N GLN A 233 -1.03 -21.19 -1.99
CA GLN A 233 -1.00 -22.54 -1.43
C GLN A 233 -1.41 -22.55 0.04
N MET A 234 -0.94 -21.59 0.84
CA MET A 234 -1.35 -21.42 2.23
C MET A 234 -2.84 -21.15 2.35
N LEU A 235 -3.39 -20.23 1.56
CA LEU A 235 -4.83 -19.95 1.49
C LEU A 235 -5.62 -21.21 1.09
N LYS A 236 -5.21 -21.93 0.05
CA LYS A 236 -5.85 -23.19 -0.35
C LYS A 236 -5.82 -24.24 0.78
N ASN A 237 -4.71 -24.33 1.51
CA ASN A 237 -4.58 -25.23 2.65
C ASN A 237 -5.48 -24.81 3.82
N ILE A 238 -5.61 -23.52 4.10
CA ILE A 238 -6.53 -22.99 5.12
C ILE A 238 -7.99 -23.27 4.73
N PHE A 239 -8.37 -22.93 3.50
CA PHE A 239 -9.73 -23.18 3.01
C PHE A 239 -10.07 -24.67 3.02
N SER A 240 -9.17 -25.54 2.54
CA SER A 240 -9.41 -26.98 2.59
C SER A 240 -9.52 -27.54 4.02
N ARG A 241 -8.79 -26.97 5.00
CA ARG A 241 -8.95 -27.32 6.42
C ARG A 241 -10.30 -26.86 6.98
N ILE A 242 -10.74 -25.65 6.64
CA ILE A 242 -12.06 -25.13 7.06
C ILE A 242 -13.17 -26.00 6.47
N THR A 243 -13.11 -26.30 5.18
CA THR A 243 -14.10 -27.18 4.51
C THR A 243 -14.12 -28.56 5.17
N ARG A 244 -12.95 -29.17 5.44
CA ARG A 244 -12.88 -30.48 6.14
C ARG A 244 -13.49 -30.43 7.55
N ARG A 245 -13.24 -29.37 8.31
CA ARG A 245 -13.83 -29.18 9.66
C ARG A 245 -15.34 -29.01 9.59
N GLN A 246 -15.84 -28.25 8.63
CA GLN A 246 -17.28 -28.10 8.41
C GLN A 246 -17.89 -29.46 8.04
N THR A 247 -17.35 -30.18 7.06
CA THR A 247 -17.86 -31.52 6.68
C THR A 247 -17.84 -32.52 7.84
N ALA A 248 -16.81 -32.49 8.69
CA ALA A 248 -16.75 -33.33 9.89
C ALA A 248 -17.85 -32.95 10.90
N ARG A 249 -18.08 -31.65 11.14
CA ARG A 249 -19.13 -31.16 12.04
C ARG A 249 -20.53 -31.51 11.54
N TRP A 250 -20.75 -31.44 10.22
CA TRP A 250 -22.01 -31.88 9.60
C TRP A 250 -22.26 -33.38 9.82
N ARG A 251 -21.21 -34.23 9.77
CA ARG A 251 -21.37 -35.67 10.07
C ARG A 251 -21.68 -35.97 11.54
N THR A 252 -21.19 -35.17 12.49
CA THR A 252 -21.46 -35.41 13.93
C THR A 252 -22.81 -34.89 14.38
N ASN A 253 -23.34 -33.84 13.75
CA ASN A 253 -24.67 -33.29 14.09
C ASN A 253 -25.83 -34.00 13.39
N VAL A 254 -25.57 -34.72 12.29
CA VAL A 254 -26.53 -35.68 11.77
C VAL A 254 -26.34 -36.98 12.55
N GLN A 255 -26.89 -37.05 13.77
CA GLN A 255 -27.17 -38.36 14.34
C GLN A 255 -28.01 -39.11 13.30
N PRO A 256 -27.61 -40.32 12.87
CA PRO A 256 -28.41 -41.10 11.95
C PRO A 256 -29.78 -41.27 12.60
N LEU A 257 -30.82 -40.69 12.01
CA LEU A 257 -32.22 -40.90 12.43
C LEU A 257 -32.55 -42.41 12.51
N THR A 258 -31.75 -43.24 11.82
CA THR A 258 -31.77 -44.70 11.87
C THR A 258 -31.42 -45.30 13.23
N LEU A 259 -30.51 -44.70 14.03
CA LEU A 259 -30.22 -45.19 15.38
C LEU A 259 -31.34 -44.84 16.37
N LEU A 260 -31.93 -43.65 16.24
CA LEU A 260 -33.08 -43.26 17.05
C LEU A 260 -34.31 -44.13 16.74
N ASN A 261 -34.54 -44.46 15.46
CA ASN A 261 -35.62 -45.37 15.08
C ASN A 261 -35.37 -46.81 15.54
N THR A 262 -34.14 -47.32 15.53
CA THR A 262 -33.86 -48.68 16.04
C THR A 262 -33.96 -48.73 17.57
N GLN A 263 -33.57 -47.67 18.26
CA GLN A 263 -33.70 -47.60 19.72
C GLN A 263 -35.18 -47.50 20.15
N ASN A 264 -35.98 -46.65 19.50
CA ASN A 264 -37.43 -46.60 19.70
C ASN A 264 -38.14 -47.92 19.37
N ARG A 265 -37.67 -48.65 18.34
CA ARG A 265 -38.27 -49.94 17.98
C ARG A 265 -38.01 -51.02 19.03
N ARG A 266 -36.81 -51.08 19.60
CA ARG A 266 -36.48 -52.02 20.69
C ARG A 266 -37.23 -51.69 21.98
N GLU A 267 -37.40 -50.41 22.31
CA GLU A 267 -38.20 -50.00 23.48
C GLU A 267 -39.69 -50.38 23.30
N ASN A 268 -40.23 -50.29 22.08
CA ASN A 268 -41.59 -50.74 21.80
C ASN A 268 -41.75 -52.27 21.83
N GLU A 269 -40.76 -53.02 21.34
CA GLU A 269 -40.77 -54.49 21.42
C GLU A 269 -40.73 -54.99 22.89
N GLN A 270 -39.89 -54.39 23.74
CA GLN A 270 -39.85 -54.71 25.18
C GLN A 270 -41.16 -54.39 25.91
N LYS A 271 -41.84 -53.29 25.56
CA LYS A 271 -43.13 -52.93 26.19
C LYS A 271 -44.26 -53.89 25.84
N ASN A 272 -44.21 -54.53 24.67
CA ASN A 272 -45.24 -55.49 24.27
C ASN A 272 -45.04 -56.87 24.93
N THR A 273 -43.81 -57.28 25.25
CA THR A 273 -43.55 -58.59 25.88
C THR A 273 -43.98 -58.68 27.35
N ILE A 274 -44.32 -57.57 27.99
CA ILE A 274 -44.67 -57.50 29.42
C ILE A 274 -46.22 -57.51 29.63
N LYS A 275 -47.01 -57.42 28.54
CA LYS A 275 -48.48 -57.34 28.61
C LYS A 275 -49.22 -58.65 28.35
N ASP A 276 -48.49 -59.72 28.04
CA ASP A 276 -49.00 -61.10 27.93
C ASP A 276 -48.56 -61.92 29.16
#